data_AF-B5VM10-F1
#
_entry.id   AF-B5VM10-F1
#
_cell.length_a   1.000
_cell.length_b   1.000
_cell.length_c   1.000
_cell.angle_alpha   90.00
_cell.angle_beta   90.00
_cell.angle_gamma   90.00
#
_symmetry.space_group_name_H-M   'P 1'
#
loop_
_entity.id
_entity.type
_entity.pdbx_description
1 polymer ?
#
loop_
_entity_poly.entity_id
_entity_poly.type
_entity_poly.pdbx_seq_one_letter_code
_entity_poly.pdbx_strand_id
1 'polypeptide(L)'
;VVSQEPLSAADYDGSGVTLVDFPGHVKLRYKLSDYLKTRAKFVKGLIFMVDSTVDPKKLTTTAEFLVDILSITESSCENGIDILIACNKSELFTARPPSKIKDALESEIQKVIERRKKSLNEVERKINEEDYAENTLDVLQSTDGFKFANLEASVVAFEGSINKRKISQWREWIDEKL
;
A
#
# COMPACT_ATOMS: atom_id res chain seq x y z
N VAL A 1 -4.86 -11.35 -21.76
CA VAL A 1 -5.14 -12.18 -20.57
C VAL A 1 -4.33 -11.60 -19.43
N VAL A 2 -4.95 -11.20 -18.32
CA VAL A 2 -4.21 -10.69 -17.15
C VAL A 2 -3.44 -11.87 -16.56
N SER A 3 -2.12 -11.72 -16.38
CA SER A 3 -1.29 -12.77 -15.78
C SER A 3 -1.79 -13.09 -14.37
N GLN A 4 -1.95 -14.37 -14.06
CA GLN A 4 -2.29 -14.82 -12.71
C GLN A 4 -1.04 -14.99 -11.83
N GLU A 5 0.15 -15.01 -12.43
CA GLU A 5 1.43 -15.08 -11.74
C GLU A 5 2.11 -13.72 -11.69
N PRO A 6 2.89 -13.44 -10.62
CA PRO A 6 3.71 -12.24 -10.55
C PRO A 6 4.68 -12.19 -11.73
N LEU A 7 4.81 -11.02 -12.33
CA LEU A 7 5.79 -10.78 -13.40
C LEU A 7 7.04 -10.20 -12.76
N SER A 8 8.22 -10.70 -13.13
CA SER A 8 9.48 -10.18 -12.63
C SER A 8 10.41 -9.73 -13.75
N ALA A 9 11.08 -8.60 -13.51
CA ALA A 9 12.22 -8.13 -14.29
C ALA A 9 13.45 -8.14 -13.37
N ALA A 10 14.26 -9.18 -13.50
CA ALA A 10 15.48 -9.35 -12.73
C ALA A 10 16.58 -8.42 -13.24
N ASP A 11 17.48 -8.02 -12.33
CA ASP A 11 18.65 -7.19 -12.61
C ASP A 11 18.31 -5.91 -13.39
N TYR A 12 17.33 -5.17 -12.85
CA TYR A 12 16.85 -3.93 -13.46
C TYR A 12 18.01 -2.93 -13.58
N ASP A 13 18.33 -2.53 -14.82
CA ASP A 13 19.44 -1.66 -15.17
C ASP A 13 20.82 -2.08 -14.59
N GLY A 14 21.04 -3.38 -14.35
CA GLY A 14 22.32 -3.92 -13.84
C GLY A 14 22.55 -3.66 -12.34
N SER A 15 21.52 -3.28 -11.60
CA SER A 15 21.59 -2.95 -10.17
C SER A 15 21.56 -4.16 -9.23
N GLY A 16 21.29 -5.37 -9.73
CA GLY A 16 20.97 -6.53 -8.91
C GLY A 16 19.58 -6.47 -8.25
N VAL A 17 18.79 -5.42 -8.50
CA VAL A 17 17.42 -5.28 -7.99
C VAL A 17 16.42 -5.92 -8.95
N THR A 18 15.40 -6.58 -8.41
CA THR A 18 14.32 -7.18 -9.20
C THR A 18 13.04 -6.38 -9.03
N LEU A 19 12.45 -5.91 -10.13
CA LEU A 19 11.11 -5.36 -10.13
C LEU A 19 10.09 -6.50 -10.24
N VAL A 20 9.09 -6.51 -9.37
CA VAL A 20 8.04 -7.55 -9.35
C VAL A 20 6.66 -6.89 -9.40
N ASP A 21 5.89 -7.20 -10.43
CA ASP A 21 4.49 -6.81 -10.58
C ASP A 21 3.57 -7.93 -10.05
N PHE A 22 2.69 -7.59 -9.12
CA PHE A 22 1.75 -8.52 -8.50
C PHE A 22 0.33 -8.32 -9.02
N PRO A 23 -0.43 -9.40 -9.31
CA PRO A 23 -1.80 -9.28 -9.78
C PRO A 23 -2.73 -8.57 -8.77
N GLY A 24 -3.44 -7.52 -9.23
CA GLY A 24 -4.32 -6.72 -8.37
C GLY A 24 -5.70 -7.32 -8.05
N HIS A 25 -6.08 -8.42 -8.70
CA HIS A 25 -7.38 -9.06 -8.48
C HIS A 25 -7.48 -9.60 -7.05
N VAL A 26 -8.61 -9.36 -6.36
CA VAL A 26 -8.80 -9.65 -4.93
C VAL A 26 -8.40 -11.08 -4.52
N LYS A 27 -8.71 -12.08 -5.37
CA LYS A 27 -8.37 -13.50 -5.12
C LYS A 27 -6.88 -13.84 -5.24
N LEU A 28 -6.06 -12.94 -5.80
CA LEU A 28 -4.63 -13.17 -6.05
C LEU A 28 -3.72 -12.35 -5.13
N ARG A 29 -4.28 -11.45 -4.32
CA ARG A 29 -3.52 -10.59 -3.40
C ARG A 29 -2.71 -11.36 -2.35
N TYR A 30 -3.13 -12.58 -2.02
CA TYR A 30 -2.38 -13.47 -1.10
C TYR A 30 -0.93 -13.69 -1.57
N LYS A 31 -0.67 -13.70 -2.89
CA LYS A 31 0.68 -13.85 -3.44
C LYS A 31 1.62 -12.72 -3.00
N LEU A 32 1.12 -11.49 -2.91
CA LEU A 32 1.88 -10.35 -2.39
C LEU A 32 2.11 -10.52 -0.88
N SER A 33 1.08 -10.91 -0.12
CA SER A 33 1.20 -11.14 1.32
C SER A 33 2.24 -12.20 1.66
N ASP A 34 2.24 -13.33 0.94
CA ASP A 34 3.20 -14.42 1.13
C ASP A 34 4.63 -13.98 0.77
N TYR A 35 4.78 -13.17 -0.28
CA TYR A 35 6.06 -12.59 -0.65
C TYR A 35 6.58 -11.63 0.44
N LEU A 36 5.76 -10.72 0.94
CA LEU A 36 6.16 -9.77 1.97
C LEU A 36 6.52 -10.50 3.27
N LYS A 37 5.72 -11.46 3.72
CA LYS A 37 6.02 -12.26 4.94
C LYS A 37 7.37 -12.99 4.87
N THR A 38 7.80 -13.40 3.69
CA THR A 38 9.05 -14.16 3.51
C THR A 38 10.24 -13.28 3.15
N ARG A 39 10.03 -12.11 2.53
CA ARG A 39 11.09 -11.30 1.93
C ARG A 39 11.09 -9.83 2.32
N ALA A 40 10.19 -9.35 3.19
CA ALA A 40 10.08 -7.94 3.58
C ALA A 40 11.43 -7.28 3.90
N LYS A 41 12.31 -7.98 4.64
CA LYS A 41 13.66 -7.50 5.01
C LYS A 41 14.60 -7.20 3.83
N PHE A 42 14.30 -7.71 2.64
CA PHE A 42 15.08 -7.50 1.40
C PHE A 42 14.38 -6.57 0.42
N VAL A 43 13.16 -6.12 0.72
CA VAL A 43 12.40 -5.23 -0.16
C VAL A 43 12.86 -3.79 0.09
N LYS A 44 13.37 -3.14 -0.97
CA LYS A 44 13.91 -1.78 -0.90
C LYS A 44 12.83 -0.68 -1.00
N GLY A 45 11.65 -1.03 -1.48
CA GLY A 45 10.51 -0.11 -1.60
C GLY A 45 9.30 -0.79 -2.24
N LEU A 46 8.12 -0.19 -2.04
CA LEU A 46 6.85 -0.67 -2.58
C LEU A 46 6.15 0.44 -3.38
N ILE A 47 5.72 0.14 -4.61
CA ILE A 47 4.93 1.06 -5.43
C ILE A 47 3.47 0.64 -5.38
N PHE A 48 2.63 1.48 -4.78
CA PHE A 48 1.19 1.30 -4.73
C PHE A 48 0.53 2.13 -5.84
N MET A 49 0.25 1.48 -6.99
CA MET A 49 -0.36 2.15 -8.13
C MET A 49 -1.87 2.37 -7.95
N VAL A 50 -2.33 3.57 -8.25
CA VAL A 50 -3.75 3.95 -8.22
C VAL A 50 -4.17 4.64 -9.52
N ASP A 51 -5.45 4.51 -9.88
CA ASP A 51 -6.06 5.27 -10.95
C ASP A 51 -6.56 6.61 -10.40
N SER A 52 -5.98 7.71 -10.89
CA SER A 52 -6.26 9.06 -10.39
C SER A 52 -7.67 9.56 -10.70
N THR A 53 -8.43 8.87 -11.55
CA THR A 53 -9.80 9.24 -11.91
C THR A 53 -10.87 8.63 -11.01
N VAL A 54 -10.48 7.70 -10.13
CA VAL A 54 -11.40 7.03 -9.21
C VAL A 54 -12.05 8.06 -8.28
N ASP A 55 -13.35 7.88 -8.05
CA ASP A 55 -14.09 8.70 -7.09
C ASP A 55 -13.57 8.40 -5.67
N PRO A 56 -13.13 9.42 -4.89
CA PRO A 56 -12.70 9.27 -3.51
C PRO A 56 -13.72 8.55 -2.63
N LYS A 57 -15.00 8.65 -2.94
CA LYS A 57 -16.08 7.95 -2.23
C LYS A 57 -16.08 6.43 -2.43
N LYS A 58 -15.32 5.93 -3.42
CA LYS A 58 -15.21 4.51 -3.76
C LYS A 58 -13.83 3.94 -3.43
N LEU A 59 -13.05 4.62 -2.58
CA LEU A 59 -11.70 4.20 -2.19
C LEU A 59 -11.67 3.11 -1.12
N THR A 60 -12.81 2.70 -0.54
CA THR A 60 -12.83 1.77 0.59
C THR A 60 -12.06 0.47 0.31
N THR A 61 -12.25 -0.16 -0.84
CA THR A 61 -11.54 -1.41 -1.19
C THR A 61 -10.06 -1.21 -1.51
N THR A 62 -9.68 -0.01 -1.96
CA THR A 62 -8.29 0.39 -2.18
C THR A 62 -7.60 0.67 -0.84
N ALA A 63 -8.28 1.37 0.07
CA ALA A 63 -7.82 1.65 1.43
C ALA A 63 -7.67 0.36 2.24
N GLU A 64 -8.64 -0.55 2.18
CA GLU A 64 -8.53 -1.88 2.81
C GLU A 64 -7.30 -2.64 2.32
N PHE A 65 -7.02 -2.61 1.02
CA PHE A 65 -5.83 -3.26 0.48
C PHE A 65 -4.54 -2.61 0.99
N LEU A 66 -4.49 -1.28 1.03
CA LEU A 66 -3.31 -0.57 1.50
C LEU A 66 -3.10 -0.78 3.01
N VAL A 67 -4.16 -0.88 3.83
CA VAL A 67 -4.06 -1.27 5.25
C VAL A 67 -3.42 -2.65 5.39
N ASP A 68 -3.87 -3.64 4.61
CA ASP A 68 -3.33 -5.00 4.68
C ASP A 68 -1.83 -5.04 4.31
N ILE A 69 -1.40 -4.20 3.37
CA ILE A 69 0.01 -4.04 3.00
C ILE A 69 0.78 -3.37 4.14
N LEU A 70 0.31 -2.21 4.61
CA LEU A 70 0.94 -1.41 5.66
C LEU A 70 1.15 -2.21 6.95
N SER A 71 0.14 -2.99 7.36
CA SER A 71 0.25 -3.85 8.54
C SER A 71 1.40 -4.85 8.43
N ILE A 72 1.71 -5.35 7.24
CA ILE A 72 2.84 -6.27 7.03
C ILE A 72 4.15 -5.47 6.98
N THR A 73 4.20 -4.37 6.22
CA THR A 73 5.45 -3.62 6.01
C THR A 73 5.97 -2.98 7.29
N GLU A 74 5.09 -2.40 8.11
CA GLU A 74 5.47 -1.75 9.38
C GLU A 74 5.82 -2.78 10.47
N SER A 75 5.20 -3.96 10.48
CA SER A 75 5.50 -4.99 11.50
C SER A 75 6.71 -5.87 11.15
N SER A 76 7.06 -6.01 9.87
CA SER A 76 8.10 -6.94 9.42
C SER A 76 9.51 -6.34 9.39
N CYS A 77 9.62 -5.01 9.43
CA CYS A 77 10.86 -4.26 9.29
C CYS A 77 10.94 -3.15 10.35
N GLU A 78 12.11 -2.96 10.97
CA GLU A 78 12.31 -1.96 12.04
C GLU A 78 12.01 -0.52 11.59
N ASN A 79 12.33 -0.17 10.34
CA ASN A 79 12.07 1.15 9.75
C ASN A 79 10.93 1.12 8.71
N GLY A 80 10.09 0.09 8.74
CA GLY A 80 9.08 -0.14 7.71
C GLY A 80 9.66 -0.36 6.30
N ILE A 81 8.82 -0.16 5.28
CA ILE A 81 9.22 -0.21 3.85
C ILE A 81 8.65 1.02 3.15
N ASP A 82 9.51 1.85 2.56
CA ASP A 82 9.11 3.07 1.87
C ASP A 82 8.09 2.82 0.75
N ILE A 83 7.07 3.67 0.67
CA ILE A 83 5.94 3.51 -0.27
C ILE A 83 5.81 4.72 -1.19
N LEU A 84 5.74 4.44 -2.50
CA LEU A 84 5.29 5.39 -3.52
C LEU A 84 3.83 5.10 -3.89
N ILE A 85 2.93 6.05 -3.62
CA ILE A 85 1.58 6.07 -4.18
C ILE A 85 1.65 6.67 -5.60
N ALA A 86 1.78 5.80 -6.59
CA ALA A 86 1.88 6.18 -8.00
C ALA A 86 0.48 6.47 -8.58
N CYS A 87 0.14 7.76 -8.66
CA CYS A 87 -1.15 8.26 -9.14
C CYS A 87 -1.16 8.30 -10.67
N ASN A 88 -1.58 7.19 -11.29
CA ASN A 88 -1.54 6.99 -12.73
C ASN A 88 -2.74 7.66 -13.45
N LYS A 89 -2.64 7.76 -14.77
CA LYS A 89 -3.63 8.37 -15.69
C LYS A 89 -3.79 9.88 -15.54
N SER A 90 -2.70 10.58 -15.19
CA SER A 90 -2.72 12.04 -15.00
C SER A 90 -3.06 12.85 -16.26
N GLU A 91 -3.07 12.22 -17.45
CA GLU A 91 -3.50 12.87 -18.69
C GLU A 91 -5.01 13.08 -18.80
N LEU A 92 -5.81 12.43 -17.96
CA LEU A 92 -7.26 12.49 -18.01
C LEU A 92 -7.77 13.74 -17.29
N PHE A 93 -8.77 14.41 -17.86
CA PHE A 93 -9.35 15.62 -17.26
C PHE A 93 -9.96 15.39 -15.87
N THR A 94 -10.43 14.18 -15.59
CA THR A 94 -10.99 13.78 -14.30
C THR A 94 -9.92 13.29 -13.31
N ALA A 95 -8.64 13.33 -13.67
CA ALA A 95 -7.56 12.95 -12.78
C ALA A 95 -7.44 13.94 -11.62
N ARG A 96 -7.27 13.39 -10.42
CA ARG A 96 -7.15 14.18 -9.18
C ARG A 96 -5.68 14.40 -8.83
N PRO A 97 -5.35 15.54 -8.18
CA PRO A 97 -4.00 15.78 -7.69
C PRO A 97 -3.55 14.68 -6.72
N PRO A 98 -2.27 14.26 -6.75
CA PRO A 98 -1.74 13.23 -5.83
C PRO A 98 -1.96 13.55 -4.35
N SER A 99 -1.85 14.82 -3.96
CA SER A 99 -2.12 15.27 -2.58
C SER A 99 -3.54 14.95 -2.15
N LYS A 100 -4.54 15.20 -3.00
CA LYS A 100 -5.95 14.90 -2.71
C LYS A 100 -6.23 13.40 -2.64
N ILE A 101 -5.52 12.60 -3.43
CA ILE A 101 -5.62 11.14 -3.37
C ILE A 101 -5.01 10.62 -2.05
N LYS A 102 -3.84 11.13 -1.67
CA LYS A 102 -3.19 10.80 -0.40
C LYS A 102 -4.08 11.16 0.80
N ASP A 103 -4.61 12.38 0.85
CA ASP A 103 -5.51 12.83 1.92
C ASP A 103 -6.79 11.96 2.03
N ALA A 104 -7.35 11.59 0.87
CA ALA A 104 -8.55 10.76 0.81
C ALA A 104 -8.28 9.32 1.27
N LEU A 105 -7.14 8.74 0.87
CA LEU A 105 -6.71 7.41 1.33
C LEU A 105 -6.46 7.42 2.84
N GLU A 106 -5.77 8.43 3.37
CA GLU A 106 -5.51 8.56 4.80
C GLU A 106 -6.81 8.60 5.61
N SER A 107 -7.78 9.42 5.17
CA SER A 107 -9.09 9.54 5.80
C SER A 107 -9.90 8.24 5.74
N GLU A 108 -9.81 7.51 4.63
CA GLU A 108 -10.55 6.26 4.46
C GLU A 108 -9.90 5.11 5.24
N ILE A 109 -8.56 5.06 5.32
CA ILE A 109 -7.82 4.12 6.15
C ILE A 109 -8.23 4.24 7.62
N GLN A 110 -8.33 5.46 8.15
CA GLN A 110 -8.80 5.67 9.52
C GLN A 110 -10.15 4.98 9.77
N LYS A 111 -11.12 5.18 8.85
CA LYS A 111 -12.45 4.55 8.96
C LYS A 111 -12.38 3.02 8.85
N VAL A 112 -11.51 2.50 7.99
CA VAL A 112 -11.29 1.06 7.84
C VAL A 112 -10.77 0.47 9.15
N ILE A 113 -9.79 1.12 9.78
CA ILE A 113 -9.22 0.66 11.05
C ILE A 113 -10.28 0.71 12.16
N GLU A 114 -11.01 1.82 12.31
CA GLU A 114 -12.10 1.96 13.28
C GLU A 114 -13.18 0.87 13.10
N ARG A 115 -13.58 0.61 11.86
CA ARG A 115 -14.55 -0.44 11.53
C ARG A 115 -14.04 -1.84 11.92
N ARG A 116 -12.78 -2.15 11.60
CA ARG A 116 -12.16 -3.44 11.94
C ARG A 116 -12.02 -3.61 13.46
N LYS A 117 -11.56 -2.58 14.19
CA LYS A 117 -11.46 -2.60 15.66
C LYS A 117 -12.80 -2.80 16.34
N LYS A 118 -13.84 -2.08 15.90
CA LYS A 118 -15.19 -2.25 16.45
C LYS A 118 -15.72 -3.67 16.23
N SER A 119 -15.50 -4.22 15.04
CA SER A 119 -15.90 -5.60 14.72
C SER A 119 -15.18 -6.64 15.58
N LEU A 120 -13.89 -6.44 15.87
CA LEU A 120 -13.11 -7.35 16.73
C LEU A 120 -13.63 -7.32 18.17
N ASN A 121 -13.83 -6.13 18.75
CA ASN A 121 -14.34 -5.98 20.12
C ASN A 121 -15.74 -6.59 20.30
N GLU A 122 -16.58 -6.57 19.27
CA GLU A 122 -17.90 -7.22 19.30
C GLU A 122 -17.81 -8.76 19.29
N VAL A 123 -16.75 -9.32 18.69
CA VAL A 123 -16.48 -10.76 18.66
C VAL A 123 -15.81 -11.24 19.95
N GLU A 124 -14.85 -10.49 20.48
CA GLU A 124 -14.20 -10.79 21.77
C GLU A 124 -15.21 -10.84 22.92
N ARG A 125 -16.22 -9.97 22.93
CA ARG A 125 -17.31 -10.03 23.93
C ARG A 125 -18.15 -11.31 23.86
N LYS A 126 -17.99 -12.14 22.82
CA LYS A 126 -18.69 -13.42 22.64
C LYS A 126 -17.80 -14.65 22.89
N ILE A 127 -16.48 -14.47 22.98
CA ILE A 127 -15.52 -15.56 23.14
C ILE A 127 -14.71 -15.26 24.41
N ASN A 128 -14.91 -16.05 25.47
CA ASN A 128 -14.05 -15.96 26.65
C ASN A 128 -12.61 -16.33 26.25
N GLU A 129 -11.71 -15.39 26.55
CA GLU A 129 -10.25 -15.51 26.76
C GLU A 129 -9.58 -16.79 26.24
N GLU A 130 -8.74 -16.68 25.20
CA GLU A 130 -7.40 -17.32 25.14
C GLU A 130 -6.60 -17.15 23.82
N ASP A 131 -7.10 -16.49 22.77
CA ASP A 131 -6.27 -16.19 21.58
C ASP A 131 -5.98 -14.69 21.46
N TYR A 132 -4.89 -14.24 22.10
CA TYR A 132 -4.27 -12.93 21.83
C TYR A 132 -3.62 -12.98 20.44
N ALA A 133 -4.43 -12.91 19.39
CA ALA A 133 -3.94 -12.52 18.08
C ALA A 133 -3.51 -11.05 18.19
N GLU A 134 -2.20 -10.83 18.31
CA GLU A 134 -1.57 -9.52 18.31
C GLU A 134 -2.20 -8.67 17.21
N ASN A 135 -2.94 -7.63 17.61
CA ASN A 135 -3.76 -6.85 16.70
C ASN A 135 -2.83 -6.09 15.77
N THR A 136 -2.59 -6.63 14.58
CA THR A 136 -1.65 -6.09 13.58
C THR A 136 -2.07 -4.72 13.05
N LEU A 137 -3.21 -4.18 13.52
CA LEU A 137 -3.67 -2.82 13.27
C LEU A 137 -3.15 -1.82 14.33
N ASP A 138 -2.68 -2.28 15.48
CA ASP A 138 -2.15 -1.42 16.54
C ASP A 138 -0.84 -0.75 16.11
N VAL A 139 -0.03 -1.43 15.29
CA VAL A 139 1.18 -0.85 14.68
C VAL A 139 0.87 0.36 13.78
N LEU A 140 -0.36 0.47 13.26
CA LEU A 140 -0.76 1.55 12.35
C LEU A 140 -1.46 2.70 13.07
N GLN A 141 -1.80 2.56 14.35
CA GLN A 141 -2.55 3.59 15.07
C GLN A 141 -1.67 4.40 16.00
N SER A 142 -1.84 5.72 15.90
CA SER A 142 -1.36 6.67 16.90
C SER A 142 -2.52 7.20 17.75
N THR A 143 -2.20 7.93 18.82
CA THR A 143 -3.21 8.54 19.73
C THR A 143 -4.20 9.46 19.02
N ASP A 144 -3.78 10.12 17.94
CA ASP A 144 -4.58 11.09 17.19
C ASP A 144 -5.18 10.48 15.89
N GLY A 145 -5.14 9.16 15.75
CA GLY A 145 -5.61 8.42 14.58
C GLY A 145 -4.50 8.08 13.57
N PHE A 146 -4.90 7.59 12.41
CA PHE A 146 -4.00 7.20 11.33
C PHE A 146 -3.52 8.44 10.55
N LYS A 147 -2.20 8.57 10.42
CA LYS A 147 -1.53 9.51 9.53
C LYS A 147 -0.38 8.81 8.84
N PHE A 148 -0.19 9.05 7.55
CA PHE A 148 0.98 8.53 6.83
C PHE A 148 2.29 9.08 7.40
N ALA A 149 2.26 10.26 8.02
CA ALA A 149 3.42 10.88 8.66
C ALA A 149 3.83 10.22 9.98
N ASN A 150 2.97 9.37 10.56
CA ASN A 150 3.23 8.68 11.83
C ASN A 150 3.72 7.25 11.61
N LEU A 151 3.93 6.85 10.36
CA LEU A 151 4.56 5.57 10.01
C LEU A 151 6.08 5.71 10.09
N GLU A 152 6.77 4.59 10.34
CA GLU A 152 8.24 4.56 10.30
C GLU A 152 8.74 4.72 8.85
N ALA A 153 8.01 4.10 7.91
CA ALA A 153 8.30 4.23 6.49
C ALA A 153 7.87 5.57 5.90
N SER A 154 8.64 6.07 4.91
CA SER A 154 8.24 7.24 4.15
C SER A 154 7.14 6.90 3.13
N VAL A 155 6.09 7.71 3.08
CA VAL A 155 5.00 7.56 2.09
C VAL A 155 4.86 8.83 1.26
N VAL A 156 5.18 8.73 -0.03
CA VAL A 156 5.09 9.85 -0.99
C VAL A 156 4.06 9.55 -2.08
N ALA A 157 3.48 10.59 -2.69
CA ALA A 157 2.50 10.45 -3.75
C ALA A 157 2.85 11.34 -4.94
N PHE A 158 3.00 10.74 -6.12
CA PHE A 158 3.37 11.45 -7.35
C PHE A 158 2.45 11.10 -8.50
N GLU A 159 2.17 12.09 -9.35
CA GLU A 159 1.41 11.88 -10.58
C GLU A 159 2.25 11.20 -11.65
N GLY A 160 1.58 10.52 -12.57
CA GLY A 160 2.22 10.04 -13.78
C GLY A 160 1.24 9.56 -14.82
N SER A 161 1.73 9.48 -16.05
CA SER A 161 0.98 8.96 -17.19
C SER A 161 1.84 7.99 -17.97
N ILE A 162 1.50 6.71 -17.86
CA ILE A 162 2.13 5.66 -18.66
C ILE A 162 1.89 5.90 -20.16
N ASN A 163 0.65 6.27 -20.52
CA ASN A 163 0.26 6.53 -21.92
C ASN A 163 1.06 7.67 -22.54
N LYS A 164 1.33 8.73 -21.78
CA LYS A 164 2.14 9.87 -22.23
C LYS A 164 3.63 9.71 -21.95
N ARG A 165 4.05 8.57 -21.39
CA ARG A 165 5.43 8.32 -20.93
C ARG A 165 5.97 9.39 -19.97
N LYS A 166 5.10 10.06 -19.22
CA LYS A 166 5.44 11.10 -18.23
C LYS A 166 5.46 10.47 -16.84
N ILE A 167 6.59 9.87 -16.48
CA ILE A 167 6.78 9.12 -15.21
C ILE A 167 8.11 9.45 -14.53
N SER A 168 8.67 10.65 -14.76
CA SER A 168 10.00 11.03 -14.26
C SER A 168 10.13 10.95 -12.74
N GLN A 169 9.13 11.43 -12.00
CA GLN A 169 9.13 11.38 -10.53
C GLN A 169 9.08 9.95 -9.99
N TRP A 170 8.43 9.03 -10.70
CA TRP A 170 8.43 7.62 -10.32
C TRP A 170 9.79 6.98 -10.58
N ARG A 171 10.46 7.35 -11.67
CA ARG A 171 11.82 6.89 -11.98
C ARG A 171 12.83 7.41 -10.97
N GLU A 172 12.80 8.69 -10.66
CA GLU A 172 13.65 9.31 -9.64
C GLU A 172 13.50 8.60 -8.29
N TRP A 173 12.26 8.33 -7.86
CA TRP A 173 12.01 7.57 -6.63
C TRP A 173 12.54 6.12 -6.72
N ILE A 174 12.42 5.45 -7.87
CA ILE A 174 12.99 4.11 -8.06
C ILE A 174 14.52 4.17 -7.96
N ASP A 175 15.14 5.13 -8.65
CA ASP A 175 16.60 5.29 -8.71
C ASP A 175 17.20 5.54 -7.32
N GLU A 176 16.49 6.25 -6.44
CA GLU A 176 16.89 6.43 -5.02
C GLU A 176 16.88 5.12 -4.20
N LYS A 177 16.11 4.11 -4.64
CA LYS A 177 15.96 2.82 -3.94
C LYS A 177 16.77 1.70 -4.58
N LEU A 178 17.30 1.87 -5.79
CA LEU A 178 18.21 0.93 -6.45
C LEU A 178 19.51 0.75 -5.65
#